data_AF-A0A9X6JN77-F1
#
_entry.id   AF-A0A9X6JN77-F1
#
_cell.length_a   1.000
_cell.length_b   1.000
_cell.length_c   1.000
_cell.angle_alpha   90.00
_cell.angle_beta   90.00
_cell.angle_gamma   90.00
#
_symmetry.space_group_name_H-M   'P 1'
#
loop_
_entity.id
_entity.type
_entity.pdbx_description
1 polymer ?
#
loop_
_entity_poly.entity_id
_entity_poly.type
_entity_poly.pdbx_seq_one_letter_code
_entity_poly.pdbx_strand_id
1 'polypeptide(L)'
;MKKWIFAIIIVIVASGIYGAYVYNKAMGKKIPKESKFVEIAKEKAKLTKVKSVDYYNGKSAYIVVQGTDEKGEQLIVWVPEKKGDTVVRKKSEGISEKEAIQRTIEQVGNESKESKSKPKEIMKVKLGFENDVPLWEVTYIDDDNRYSYYYLEFKDGKFLRRYSIEK
;
A
#
# COMPACT_ATOMS: atom_id res chain seq x y z
N MET A 1 18.95 -26.75 -42.26
CA MET A 1 19.10 -25.29 -42.10
C MET A 1 18.04 -24.66 -41.15
N LYS A 2 17.66 -25.32 -40.03
CA LYS A 2 16.67 -24.78 -39.06
C LYS A 2 17.18 -24.73 -37.60
N LYS A 3 18.35 -25.31 -37.33
CA LYS A 3 18.93 -25.39 -35.97
C LYS A 3 19.32 -24.01 -35.40
N TRP A 4 19.74 -23.09 -36.26
CA TRP A 4 20.02 -21.69 -35.91
C TRP A 4 18.77 -20.92 -35.47
N ILE A 5 17.59 -21.20 -36.05
CA ILE A 5 16.32 -20.59 -35.64
C ILE A 5 15.95 -21.05 -34.22
N PHE A 6 16.15 -22.34 -33.90
CA PHE A 6 15.96 -22.84 -32.54
C PHE A 6 16.92 -22.21 -31.55
N ALA A 7 18.19 -21.99 -31.93
CA ALA A 7 19.15 -21.28 -31.09
C ALA A 7 18.74 -19.82 -30.83
N ILE A 8 18.24 -19.12 -31.85
CA ILE A 8 17.75 -17.74 -31.72
C ILE A 8 16.52 -17.68 -30.79
N ILE A 9 15.57 -18.61 -30.95
CA ILE A 9 14.38 -18.68 -30.09
C ILE A 9 14.77 -18.91 -28.62
N ILE A 10 15.73 -19.80 -28.36
CA ILE A 10 16.24 -20.06 -27.00
C ILE A 10 16.86 -18.80 -26.39
N VAL A 11 17.64 -18.04 -27.17
CA VAL A 11 18.27 -16.78 -26.69
C VAL A 11 17.22 -15.71 -26.40
N ILE A 12 16.18 -15.60 -27.22
CA ILE A 12 15.07 -14.65 -27.00
C ILE A 12 14.29 -15.02 -25.73
N VAL A 13 13.96 -16.30 -25.54
CA VAL A 13 13.25 -16.76 -24.34
C VAL A 13 14.09 -16.57 -23.08
N ALA A 14 15.38 -16.91 -23.12
CA ALA A 14 16.30 -16.68 -22.00
C ALA A 14 16.43 -15.19 -21.66
N SER A 15 16.50 -14.32 -22.67
CA SER A 15 16.52 -12.86 -22.49
C SER A 15 15.22 -12.34 -21.90
N GLY A 16 14.06 -12.88 -22.31
CA GLY A 16 12.76 -12.54 -21.73
C GLY A 16 12.63 -12.95 -20.26
N ILE A 17 13.10 -14.14 -19.89
CA ILE A 17 13.12 -14.61 -18.49
C ILE A 17 14.06 -13.74 -17.65
N TYR A 18 15.26 -13.43 -18.16
CA TYR A 18 16.21 -12.56 -17.48
C TYR A 18 15.66 -11.14 -17.32
N GLY A 19 15.04 -10.59 -18.37
CA GLY A 19 14.35 -9.30 -18.33
C GLY A 19 13.23 -9.28 -17.29
N ALA A 20 12.40 -10.32 -17.24
CA ALA A 20 11.37 -10.46 -16.21
C ALA A 20 11.97 -10.58 -14.80
N TYR A 21 13.07 -11.31 -14.62
CA TYR A 21 13.78 -11.41 -13.35
C TYR A 21 14.34 -10.05 -12.88
N VAL A 22 15.03 -9.33 -13.76
CA VAL A 22 15.59 -8.00 -13.47
C VAL A 22 14.47 -6.99 -13.20
N TYR A 23 13.41 -7.00 -13.99
CA TYR A 23 12.23 -6.16 -13.78
C TYR A 23 11.59 -6.42 -12.41
N ASN A 24 11.32 -7.67 -12.05
CA ASN A 24 10.79 -8.03 -10.73
C ASN A 24 11.74 -7.61 -9.58
N LYS A 25 13.06 -7.70 -9.79
CA LYS A 25 14.07 -7.29 -8.81
C LYS A 25 14.16 -5.77 -8.66
N ALA A 26 14.03 -5.01 -9.75
CA ALA A 26 14.14 -3.55 -9.79
C ALA A 26 12.84 -2.83 -9.37
N MET A 27 11.67 -3.38 -9.74
CA MET A 27 10.37 -2.82 -9.36
C MET A 27 10.07 -2.99 -7.87
N GLY A 28 10.74 -3.94 -7.22
CA GLY A 28 10.85 -3.98 -5.77
C GLY A 28 11.76 -2.85 -5.29
N LYS A 29 11.27 -1.61 -5.26
CA LYS A 29 11.77 -0.57 -4.33
C LYS A 29 11.50 -1.06 -2.90
N LYS A 30 12.19 -2.11 -2.49
CA LYS A 30 12.26 -2.55 -1.11
C LYS A 30 13.05 -1.47 -0.41
N ILE A 31 12.37 -0.72 0.43
CA ILE A 31 13.02 -0.01 1.52
C ILE A 31 13.97 -1.01 2.15
N PRO A 32 15.26 -0.69 2.28
CA PRO A 32 16.14 -1.54 3.05
C PRO A 32 15.45 -1.78 4.40
N LYS A 33 15.27 -3.04 4.79
CA LYS A 33 14.79 -3.37 6.15
C LYS A 33 15.69 -2.75 7.23
N GLU A 34 16.85 -2.24 6.83
CA GLU A 34 17.88 -1.55 7.60
C GLU A 34 17.80 -0.02 7.51
N SER A 35 16.71 0.56 6.95
CA SER A 35 16.58 2.02 6.95
C SER A 35 16.44 2.55 8.39
N LYS A 36 16.99 3.74 8.66
CA LYS A 36 16.87 4.41 9.96
C LYS A 36 15.43 4.48 10.50
N PHE A 37 14.44 4.58 9.61
CA PHE A 37 13.02 4.63 9.99
C PHE A 37 12.52 3.28 10.52
N VAL A 38 13.02 2.17 9.99
CA VAL A 38 12.70 0.83 10.50
C VAL A 38 13.32 0.62 11.88
N GLU A 39 14.53 1.12 12.12
CA GLU A 39 15.14 1.07 13.46
C GLU A 39 14.34 1.92 14.47
N ILE A 40 13.95 3.15 14.10
CA ILE A 40 13.03 3.96 14.94
C ILE A 40 11.74 3.20 15.25
N ALA A 41 11.14 2.53 14.25
CA ALA A 41 9.94 1.76 14.48
C ALA A 41 10.16 0.56 15.41
N LYS A 42 11.28 -0.15 15.26
CA LYS A 42 11.66 -1.26 16.14
C LYS A 42 11.86 -0.78 17.57
N GLU A 43 12.57 0.31 17.78
CA GLU A 43 12.81 0.88 19.10
C GLU A 43 11.50 1.36 19.74
N LYS A 44 10.70 2.14 19.01
CA LYS A 44 9.47 2.75 19.53
C LYS A 44 8.40 1.72 19.90
N ALA A 45 8.24 0.68 19.09
CA ALA A 45 7.22 -0.34 19.27
C ALA A 45 7.77 -1.69 19.78
N LYS A 46 9.06 -1.75 20.14
CA LYS A 46 9.75 -2.97 20.57
C LYS A 46 9.56 -4.14 19.61
N LEU A 47 9.63 -3.87 18.31
CA LEU A 47 9.42 -4.89 17.29
C LEU A 47 10.60 -5.86 17.27
N THR A 48 10.30 -7.15 17.46
CA THR A 48 11.28 -8.22 17.31
C THR A 48 11.34 -8.71 15.87
N LYS A 49 10.24 -8.59 15.12
CA LYS A 49 10.15 -9.00 13.71
C LYS A 49 9.44 -7.96 12.86
N VAL A 50 10.11 -7.52 11.80
CA VAL A 50 9.53 -6.65 10.77
C VAL A 50 8.91 -7.50 9.67
N LYS A 51 7.60 -7.32 9.45
CA LYS A 51 6.81 -8.05 8.44
C LYS A 51 6.77 -7.31 7.11
N SER A 52 6.41 -6.03 7.11
CA SER A 52 6.39 -5.20 5.91
C SER A 52 6.81 -3.77 6.22
N VAL A 53 7.25 -3.07 5.19
CA VAL A 53 7.62 -1.66 5.24
C VAL A 53 7.05 -1.02 3.98
N ASP A 54 6.20 -0.02 4.17
CA ASP A 54 5.47 0.66 3.11
C ASP A 54 5.71 2.17 3.16
N TYR A 55 5.50 2.86 2.03
CA TYR A 55 5.58 4.32 1.95
C TYR A 55 4.21 4.93 1.67
N TYR A 56 3.90 5.94 2.47
CA TYR A 56 2.77 6.83 2.27
C TYR A 56 3.27 8.24 1.97
N ASN A 57 2.87 8.78 0.83
CA ASN A 57 3.28 10.11 0.35
C ASN A 57 2.02 10.94 0.04
N GLY A 58 1.13 11.07 1.03
CA GLY A 58 -0.03 11.95 0.95
C GLY A 58 0.37 13.39 1.28
N LYS A 59 -0.40 14.04 2.15
CA LYS A 59 -0.11 15.40 2.66
C LYS A 59 1.25 15.50 3.36
N SER A 60 1.72 14.39 3.94
CA SER A 60 3.05 14.26 4.54
C SER A 60 3.59 12.85 4.32
N ALA A 61 4.90 12.74 4.23
CA ALA A 61 5.58 11.49 3.96
C ALA A 61 5.79 10.68 5.25
N TYR A 62 5.34 9.43 5.22
CA TYR A 62 5.46 8.46 6.31
C TYR A 62 5.99 7.13 5.80
N ILE A 63 6.84 6.51 6.61
CA ILE A 63 7.22 5.12 6.49
C ILE A 63 6.30 4.33 7.43
N VAL A 64 5.56 3.37 6.89
CA VAL A 64 4.64 2.53 7.66
C VAL A 64 5.27 1.16 7.83
N VAL A 65 5.58 0.79 9.07
CA VAL A 65 6.22 -0.49 9.42
C VAL A 65 5.19 -1.38 10.09
N GLN A 66 4.96 -2.57 9.54
CA GLN A 66 4.17 -3.60 10.22
C GLN A 66 5.09 -4.67 10.78
N GLY A 67 4.84 -5.09 12.01
CA GLY A 67 5.69 -6.06 12.69
C GLY A 67 5.01 -6.74 13.87
N THR A 68 5.83 -7.44 14.63
CA THR A 68 5.41 -8.17 15.83
C THR A 68 6.37 -7.83 16.97
N ASP A 69 5.83 -7.60 18.17
CA ASP A 69 6.61 -7.37 19.37
C ASP A 69 7.04 -8.68 20.06
N GLU A 70 7.68 -8.58 21.22
CA GLU A 70 8.11 -9.73 22.03
C GLU A 70 6.95 -10.59 22.56
N LYS A 71 5.73 -10.03 22.64
CA LYS A 71 4.53 -10.69 23.14
C LYS A 71 3.73 -11.37 22.03
N GLY A 72 4.15 -11.24 20.77
CA GLY A 72 3.42 -11.75 19.63
C GLY A 72 2.31 -10.82 19.12
N GLU A 73 2.18 -9.61 19.66
CA GLU A 73 1.17 -8.63 19.24
C GLU A 73 1.54 -8.05 17.87
N GLN A 74 0.57 -7.96 16.96
CA GLN A 74 0.80 -7.38 15.63
C GLN A 74 0.63 -5.87 15.70
N LEU A 75 1.69 -5.13 15.40
CA LEU A 75 1.74 -3.67 15.50
C LEU A 75 1.97 -3.03 14.14
N ILE A 76 1.46 -1.80 14.02
CA ILE A 76 1.66 -0.91 12.89
C ILE A 76 2.30 0.37 13.45
N VAL A 77 3.37 0.82 12.82
CA VAL A 77 4.14 2.00 13.23
C VAL A 77 4.25 2.98 12.06
N TRP A 78 3.78 4.20 12.25
CA TRP A 78 3.91 5.29 11.29
C TRP A 78 5.03 6.21 11.73
N VAL A 79 6.13 6.20 10.98
CA VAL A 79 7.31 7.02 11.24
C VAL A 79 7.32 8.19 10.24
N PRO A 80 7.23 9.44 10.69
CA PRO A 80 7.30 10.59 9.79
C PRO A 80 8.71 10.68 9.16
N GLU A 81 8.78 11.00 7.87
CA GLU A 81 10.07 11.19 7.20
C GLU A 81 10.77 12.49 7.66
N LYS A 82 9.95 13.48 8.06
CA LYS A 82 10.37 14.79 8.59
C LYS A 82 10.04 14.87 10.09
N LYS A 83 9.97 16.10 10.63
CA LYS A 83 9.57 16.34 12.03
C LYS A 83 8.15 15.82 12.29
N GLY A 84 7.96 15.21 13.46
CA GLY A 84 6.68 14.71 13.94
C GLY A 84 6.89 13.53 14.89
N ASP A 85 5.81 13.11 15.54
CA ASP A 85 5.84 11.96 16.44
C ASP A 85 5.59 10.65 15.68
N THR A 86 6.31 9.61 16.11
CA THR A 86 6.04 8.24 15.65
C THR A 86 4.80 7.70 16.34
N VAL A 87 3.82 7.24 15.54
CA VAL A 87 2.56 6.69 16.02
C VAL A 87 2.60 5.16 15.96
N VAL A 88 2.12 4.51 17.01
CA VAL A 88 2.02 3.05 17.11
C VAL A 88 0.57 2.66 17.38
N ARG A 89 0.04 1.69 16.63
CA ARG A 89 -1.27 1.08 16.88
C ARG A 89 -1.19 -0.42 16.77
N LYS A 90 -2.09 -1.12 17.46
CA LYS A 90 -2.26 -2.55 17.20
C LYS A 90 -2.97 -2.73 15.87
N LYS A 91 -2.60 -3.76 15.13
CA LYS A 91 -3.30 -4.11 13.89
C LYS A 91 -4.77 -4.46 14.14
N SER A 92 -5.07 -5.01 15.31
CA SER A 92 -6.43 -5.36 15.75
C SER A 92 -7.30 -4.16 16.13
N GLU A 93 -6.75 -2.96 16.27
CA GLU A 93 -7.51 -1.73 16.59
C GLU A 93 -8.23 -1.12 15.38
N GLY A 94 -7.97 -1.64 14.18
CA GLY A 94 -8.56 -1.12 12.95
C GLY A 94 -8.95 -2.19 11.97
N ILE A 95 -9.58 -1.75 10.88
CA ILE A 95 -10.07 -2.62 9.83
C ILE A 95 -8.92 -3.18 9.00
N SER A 96 -9.11 -4.39 8.49
CA SER A 96 -8.17 -5.01 7.56
C SER A 96 -8.18 -4.32 6.20
N GLU A 97 -7.14 -4.56 5.41
CA GLU A 97 -7.06 -4.13 4.01
C GLU A 97 -8.28 -4.61 3.19
N LYS A 98 -8.72 -5.85 3.42
CA LYS A 98 -9.90 -6.43 2.76
C LYS A 98 -11.18 -5.68 3.13
N GLU A 99 -11.34 -5.34 4.41
CA GLU A 99 -12.48 -4.53 4.87
C GLU A 99 -12.43 -3.11 4.31
N ALA A 100 -11.24 -2.50 4.19
CA ALA A 100 -11.09 -1.18 3.58
C ALA A 100 -11.52 -1.19 2.10
N ILE A 101 -11.14 -2.23 1.34
CA ILE A 101 -11.61 -2.44 -0.05
C ILE A 101 -13.13 -2.58 -0.07
N GLN A 102 -13.68 -3.46 0.76
CA GLN A 102 -15.12 -3.74 0.80
C GLN A 102 -15.92 -2.47 1.14
N ARG A 103 -15.51 -1.73 2.17
CA ARG A 103 -16.10 -0.45 2.57
C ARG A 103 -16.03 0.59 1.47
N THR A 104 -14.93 0.64 0.72
CA THR A 104 -14.80 1.53 -0.43
C THR A 104 -15.84 1.20 -1.49
N ILE A 105 -15.94 -0.07 -1.89
CA ILE A 105 -16.91 -0.51 -2.91
C ILE A 105 -18.36 -0.21 -2.47
N GLU A 106 -18.69 -0.46 -1.21
CA GLU A 106 -20.01 -0.20 -0.64
C GLU A 106 -20.33 1.30 -0.59
N GLN A 107 -19.42 2.11 -0.06
CA GLN A 107 -19.66 3.55 0.14
C GLN A 107 -19.69 4.30 -1.20
N VAL A 108 -18.78 3.99 -2.15
CA VAL A 108 -18.82 4.56 -3.51
C VAL A 108 -20.16 4.27 -4.18
N GLY A 109 -20.66 3.03 -4.05
CA GLY A 109 -21.94 2.61 -4.61
C GLY A 109 -23.17 3.27 -3.99
N ASN A 110 -23.05 3.83 -2.78
CA ASN A 110 -24.16 4.45 -2.04
C ASN A 110 -24.20 5.98 -2.18
N GLU A 111 -23.13 6.61 -2.66
CA GLU A 111 -23.04 8.08 -2.76
C GLU A 111 -23.85 8.68 -3.92
N SER A 112 -24.16 7.90 -4.94
CA SER A 112 -24.76 8.38 -6.18
C SER A 112 -26.23 7.96 -6.28
N LYS A 113 -27.14 8.92 -6.05
CA LYS A 113 -28.60 8.71 -6.08
C LYS A 113 -29.14 8.22 -7.44
N GLU A 114 -28.39 8.43 -8.53
CA GLU A 114 -28.86 8.17 -9.90
C GLU A 114 -28.07 7.09 -10.65
N SER A 115 -26.96 6.57 -10.11
CA SER A 115 -26.20 5.48 -10.72
C SER A 115 -25.31 4.84 -9.67
N LYS A 116 -25.40 3.54 -9.44
CA LYS A 116 -24.51 2.81 -8.51
C LYS A 116 -23.09 2.76 -9.07
N SER A 117 -22.37 3.88 -9.04
CA SER A 117 -20.98 3.93 -9.48
C SER A 117 -20.16 3.01 -8.60
N LYS A 118 -19.32 2.18 -9.21
CA LYS A 118 -18.46 1.24 -8.48
C LYS A 118 -17.03 1.38 -8.99
N PRO A 119 -16.03 1.10 -8.15
CA PRO A 119 -14.67 0.93 -8.62
C PRO A 119 -14.64 -0.12 -9.74
N LYS A 120 -14.16 0.26 -10.94
CA LYS A 120 -13.93 -0.69 -12.04
C LYS A 120 -12.80 -1.65 -11.70
N GLU A 121 -11.73 -1.10 -11.14
CA GLU A 121 -10.51 -1.83 -10.78
C GLU A 121 -9.87 -1.21 -9.55
N ILE A 122 -9.55 -2.04 -8.54
CA ILE A 122 -8.76 -1.61 -7.38
C ILE A 122 -7.29 -1.70 -7.76
N MET A 123 -6.61 -0.55 -7.78
CA MET A 123 -5.21 -0.45 -8.20
C MET A 123 -4.25 -0.68 -7.03
N LYS A 124 -4.56 -0.08 -5.88
CA LYS A 124 -3.65 -0.11 -4.73
C LYS A 124 -4.38 0.17 -3.43
N VAL A 125 -3.89 -0.44 -2.35
CA VAL A 125 -4.33 -0.15 -1.00
C VAL A 125 -3.11 0.08 -0.12
N LYS A 126 -3.13 1.15 0.67
CA LYS A 126 -2.00 1.51 1.55
C LYS A 126 -2.50 2.04 2.88
N LEU A 127 -1.74 1.75 3.93
CA LEU A 127 -1.84 2.50 5.17
C LEU A 127 -1.17 3.87 5.00
N GLY A 128 -1.74 4.87 5.64
CA GLY A 128 -1.24 6.23 5.68
C GLY A 128 -1.55 6.91 6.99
N PHE A 129 -1.12 8.16 7.10
CA PHE A 129 -1.36 8.99 8.26
C PHE A 129 -1.49 10.44 7.81
N GLU A 130 -2.62 11.06 8.11
CA GLU A 130 -2.88 12.47 7.81
C GLU A 130 -3.71 13.12 8.92
N ASN A 131 -3.43 14.39 9.22
CA ASN A 131 -4.17 15.19 10.22
C ASN A 131 -4.36 14.43 11.55
N ASP A 132 -3.28 13.79 12.03
CA ASP A 132 -3.25 12.99 13.26
C ASP A 132 -4.12 11.71 13.27
N VAL A 133 -4.57 11.27 12.08
CA VAL A 133 -5.44 10.10 11.91
C VAL A 133 -4.73 9.03 11.05
N PRO A 134 -4.52 7.81 11.59
CA PRO A 134 -4.16 6.65 10.79
C PRO A 134 -5.30 6.27 9.83
N LEU A 135 -4.97 6.00 8.59
CA LEU A 135 -5.96 5.79 7.54
C LEU A 135 -5.54 4.71 6.52
N TRP A 136 -6.52 4.26 5.75
CA TRP A 136 -6.34 3.52 4.50
C TRP A 136 -6.55 4.46 3.31
N GLU A 137 -5.66 4.39 2.33
CA GLU A 137 -5.80 4.97 1.00
C GLU A 137 -6.07 3.83 0.01
N VAL A 138 -7.26 3.85 -0.62
CA VAL A 138 -7.66 2.91 -1.66
C VAL A 138 -7.67 3.67 -2.99
N THR A 139 -6.75 3.33 -3.88
CA THR A 139 -6.68 3.86 -5.25
C THR A 139 -7.40 2.91 -6.20
N TYR A 140 -8.27 3.45 -7.04
CA TYR A 140 -9.05 2.67 -8.00
C TYR A 140 -9.33 3.43 -9.29
N ILE A 141 -9.76 2.73 -10.34
CA ILE A 141 -10.24 3.32 -11.59
C ILE A 141 -11.75 3.51 -11.52
N ASP A 142 -12.24 4.73 -11.73
CA ASP A 142 -13.67 5.05 -11.72
C ASP A 142 -14.35 4.86 -13.09
N ASP A 143 -15.65 5.16 -13.14
CA ASP A 143 -16.44 5.01 -14.36
C ASP A 143 -16.01 5.95 -15.49
N ASP A 144 -15.37 7.06 -15.16
CA ASP A 144 -14.80 8.04 -16.10
C ASP A 144 -13.36 7.68 -16.50
N ASN A 145 -12.85 6.51 -16.09
CA ASN A 145 -11.50 6.02 -16.38
C ASN A 145 -10.39 6.88 -15.75
N ARG A 146 -10.68 7.52 -14.61
CA ARG A 146 -9.74 8.34 -13.83
C ARG A 146 -9.17 7.54 -12.66
N TYR A 147 -8.00 7.94 -12.18
CA TYR A 147 -7.50 7.46 -10.89
C TYR A 147 -8.24 8.17 -9.76
N SER A 148 -8.98 7.41 -8.97
CA SER A 148 -9.69 7.89 -7.78
C SER A 148 -8.99 7.40 -6.52
N TYR A 149 -8.82 8.32 -5.56
CA TYR A 149 -8.18 8.08 -4.26
C TYR A 149 -9.22 8.21 -3.17
N TYR A 150 -9.45 7.12 -2.43
CA TYR A 150 -10.44 7.05 -1.37
C TYR A 150 -9.78 6.85 -0.02
N TYR A 151 -10.11 7.72 0.94
CA TYR A 151 -9.50 7.72 2.26
C TYR A 151 -10.51 7.27 3.30
N LEU A 152 -10.14 6.26 4.07
CA LEU A 152 -10.92 5.66 5.14
C LEU A 152 -10.14 5.71 6.45
N GLU A 153 -10.79 6.06 7.55
CA GLU A 153 -10.18 5.96 8.87
C GLU A 153 -9.77 4.51 9.17
N PHE A 154 -8.56 4.28 9.68
CA PHE A 154 -8.06 2.94 9.98
C PHE A 154 -8.93 2.23 11.01
N LYS A 155 -9.39 2.96 12.03
CA LYS A 155 -10.09 2.40 13.19
C LYS A 155 -11.40 1.71 12.80
N ASP A 156 -12.26 2.41 12.08
CA ASP A 156 -13.63 1.96 11.82
C ASP A 156 -14.05 2.08 10.36
N GLY A 157 -13.16 2.49 9.45
CA GLY A 157 -13.43 2.70 8.02
C GLY A 157 -14.44 3.79 7.71
N LYS A 158 -14.55 4.80 8.58
CA LYS A 158 -15.29 6.01 8.27
C LYS A 158 -14.69 6.72 7.07
N PHE A 159 -15.55 7.17 6.15
CA PHE A 159 -15.13 8.00 5.03
C PHE A 159 -14.49 9.30 5.52
N LEU A 160 -13.31 9.60 4.99
CA LEU A 160 -12.60 10.85 5.28
C LEU A 160 -12.70 11.82 4.11
N ARG A 161 -12.29 11.39 2.91
CA ARG A 161 -12.32 12.20 1.68
C ARG A 161 -12.11 11.34 0.44
N ARG A 162 -12.46 11.90 -0.73
CA ARG A 162 -12.12 11.37 -2.05
C ARG A 162 -11.63 12.49 -2.95
N TYR A 163 -10.75 12.17 -3.88
CA TYR A 163 -10.52 12.99 -5.08
C TYR A 163 -10.18 12.08 -6.28
N SER A 164 -10.30 12.62 -7.48
CA SER A 164 -10.00 11.92 -8.72
C SER A 164 -9.06 12.76 -9.59
N ILE A 165 -8.16 12.10 -10.30
CA ILE A 165 -7.23 12.72 -11.25
C ILE A 165 -7.34 11.99 -12.60
N GLU A 166 -7.23 12.73 -13.69
CA GLU A 166 -7.17 12.12 -15.02
C GLU A 166 -5.96 11.17 -15.14
N LYS A 167 -6.15 10.12 -15.93
CA LYS A 167 -5.16 9.06 -16.13
C LYS A 167 -4.00 9.52 -16.99
#